data_AF-A0AAI8B994-F1
#
_entry.id   AF-A0AAI8B994-F1
#
_cell.length_a   1.000
_cell.length_b   1.000
_cell.length_c   1.000
_cell.angle_alpha   90.00
_cell.angle_beta   90.00
_cell.angle_gamma   90.00
#
_symmetry.space_group_name_H-M   'P 1'
#
loop_
_entity.id
_entity.type
_entity.pdbx_description
1 polymer ?
#
loop_
_entity_poly.entity_id
_entity_poly.type
_entity_poly.pdbx_seq_one_letter_code
_entity_poly.pdbx_strand_id
1 'polypeptide(L)'
;MAAKIGRNERCPCGSGKKYKHCHGWIAPEPARQTLPPGLAKAVAEASAKAMAKEAQRVAQQGLGRPIISAEIGGRRVVAVRNKLYYIKGKTFHDFLGDYLRDVLDPAWGNAELKKPLSDRHPILQWYDSICNLQRRSGLTGDFVVQVEGNGASSAWLRLAYDLYALDHNAELQKKLVGRLKNPDMFPGARYETYVAAAMIRAGFDIVFEDEDDRSATHCEFVATCKSSGNMYSVEAKHRNRSDATGTLRFRLGRRLQGALRKQAAHPRIVFLDVGAPDDQMDDTLPGFMRQALNDLRQFEGRDLNGHPLPAAYVFLTNMPSDRDLEGAVRRTVILAEGFQIPDFKLDAGFPSLREAYAAMRAHQDIHDLARSLRDHSEVPSTFDGEAPELAFSTNEARLTIGS
;
A
#
# COMPACT_ATOMS: atom_id res chain seq x y z
N MET A 1 1.89 80.77 -28.58
CA MET A 1 1.11 79.51 -28.61
C MET A 1 2.08 78.36 -28.49
N ALA A 2 2.00 77.52 -27.44
CA ALA A 2 2.87 76.35 -27.31
C ALA A 2 2.34 75.23 -28.22
N ALA A 3 3.17 74.73 -29.14
CA ALA A 3 2.82 73.64 -30.04
C ALA A 3 2.49 72.37 -29.23
N LYS A 4 1.32 71.76 -29.48
CA LYS A 4 0.94 70.48 -28.88
C LYS A 4 1.80 69.37 -29.50
N ILE A 5 2.69 68.79 -28.71
CA ILE A 5 3.49 67.62 -29.12
C ILE A 5 2.59 66.39 -29.29
N GLY A 6 2.76 65.70 -30.42
CA GLY A 6 2.06 64.47 -30.73
C GLY A 6 2.53 63.31 -29.85
N ARG A 7 1.59 62.46 -29.40
CA ARG A 7 1.87 61.32 -28.48
C ARG A 7 2.98 60.37 -28.99
N ASN A 8 3.14 60.25 -30.31
CA ASN A 8 4.13 59.38 -30.96
C ASN A 8 5.40 60.13 -31.43
N GLU A 9 5.47 61.45 -31.28
CA GLU A 9 6.66 62.25 -31.63
C GLU A 9 7.78 62.02 -30.61
N ARG A 10 9.03 62.37 -30.98
CA ARG A 10 10.15 62.28 -30.04
C ARG A 10 9.95 63.26 -28.89
N CYS A 11 10.24 62.80 -27.69
CA CYS A 11 10.09 63.60 -26.49
C CYS A 11 11.13 64.74 -26.49
N PRO A 12 10.73 66.00 -26.24
CA PRO A 12 11.62 67.17 -26.32
C PRO A 12 12.70 67.21 -25.23
N CYS A 13 12.65 66.31 -24.24
CA CYS A 13 13.67 66.22 -23.19
C CYS A 13 15.02 65.64 -23.66
N GLY A 14 15.18 65.33 -24.94
CA GLY A 14 16.42 64.78 -25.50
C GLY A 14 16.63 63.29 -25.23
N SER A 15 15.69 62.59 -24.58
CA SER A 15 15.83 61.16 -24.25
C SER A 15 15.81 60.21 -25.46
N GLY A 16 15.47 60.71 -26.65
CA GLY A 16 15.31 59.91 -27.87
C GLY A 16 14.05 59.04 -27.93
N LYS A 17 13.29 58.88 -26.84
CA LYS A 17 12.05 58.08 -26.76
C LYS A 17 10.83 58.83 -27.31
N LYS A 18 9.78 58.11 -27.73
CA LYS A 18 8.47 58.71 -28.09
C LYS A 18 7.82 59.34 -26.85
N TYR A 19 7.05 60.42 -27.01
CA TYR A 19 6.43 61.16 -25.90
C TYR A 19 5.61 60.25 -24.98
N LYS A 20 4.78 59.34 -25.52
CA LYS A 20 4.01 58.35 -24.74
C LYS A 20 4.83 57.35 -23.93
N HIS A 21 6.13 57.25 -24.19
CA HIS A 21 7.09 56.35 -23.53
C HIS A 21 8.13 57.11 -22.69
N CYS A 22 7.86 58.39 -22.42
CA CYS A 22 8.68 59.26 -21.59
C CYS A 22 7.75 60.17 -20.78
N HIS A 23 7.79 61.49 -20.97
CA HIS A 23 6.97 62.43 -20.19
C HIS A 23 5.45 62.34 -20.43
N GLY A 24 5.00 61.69 -21.49
CA GLY A 24 3.60 61.35 -21.75
C GLY A 24 3.23 59.91 -21.36
N TRP A 25 4.09 59.21 -20.60
CA TRP A 25 3.81 57.88 -20.09
C TRP A 25 2.80 57.94 -18.96
N ILE A 26 1.68 57.25 -19.16
CA ILE A 26 0.70 56.96 -18.11
C ILE A 26 0.94 55.50 -17.77
N ALA A 27 1.39 55.22 -16.55
CA ALA A 27 1.57 53.84 -16.11
C ALA A 27 0.22 53.13 -16.20
N PRO A 28 0.14 51.93 -16.82
CA PRO A 28 -1.07 51.13 -16.72
C PRO A 28 -1.29 50.80 -15.23
N GLU A 29 -2.48 51.09 -14.71
CA GLU A 29 -2.84 50.64 -13.36
C GLU A 29 -2.61 49.13 -13.27
N PRO A 30 -2.01 48.62 -12.18
CA PRO A 30 -1.90 47.18 -11.99
C PRO A 30 -3.32 46.63 -11.92
N ALA A 31 -3.72 45.86 -12.94
CA ALA A 31 -4.99 45.17 -12.94
C ALA A 31 -5.02 44.22 -11.73
N ARG A 32 -5.67 44.62 -10.64
CA ARG A 32 -6.10 43.70 -9.58
C ARG A 32 -7.15 42.78 -10.21
N GLN A 33 -6.71 41.68 -10.78
CA GLN A 33 -7.61 40.59 -11.18
C GLN A 33 -8.10 39.88 -9.92
N THR A 34 -8.99 40.52 -9.17
CA THR A 34 -9.80 39.82 -8.18
C THR A 34 -10.87 39.04 -8.90
N LEU A 35 -10.88 37.71 -8.74
CA LEU A 35 -11.96 36.86 -9.26
C LEU A 35 -13.31 37.40 -8.78
N PRO A 36 -14.36 37.39 -9.62
CA PRO A 36 -15.71 37.71 -9.17
C PRO A 36 -16.09 36.86 -7.95
N PRO A 37 -16.72 37.43 -6.90
CA PRO A 37 -16.99 36.70 -5.65
C PRO A 37 -17.71 35.37 -5.82
N GLY A 38 -18.66 35.28 -6.76
CA GLY A 38 -19.37 34.04 -7.08
C GLY A 38 -18.46 32.96 -7.68
N LEU A 39 -17.50 33.35 -8.54
CA LEU A 39 -16.52 32.44 -9.11
C LEU A 39 -15.49 32.00 -8.05
N ALA A 40 -15.04 32.92 -7.19
CA ALA A 40 -14.14 32.60 -6.09
C ALA A 40 -14.76 31.57 -5.12
N LYS A 41 -16.03 31.75 -4.76
CA LYS A 41 -16.79 30.78 -3.94
C LYS A 41 -16.92 29.43 -4.63
N ALA A 42 -17.30 29.40 -5.91
CA ALA A 42 -17.43 28.15 -6.67
C ALA A 42 -16.10 27.38 -6.77
N VAL A 43 -14.98 28.08 -6.97
CA VAL A 43 -13.64 27.48 -6.98
C VAL A 43 -13.28 26.91 -5.60
N ALA A 44 -13.55 27.65 -4.52
CA ALA A 44 -13.29 27.18 -3.15
C ALA A 44 -14.13 25.93 -2.82
N GLU A 45 -15.41 25.91 -3.19
CA GLU A 45 -16.30 24.75 -2.99
C GLU A 45 -15.85 23.54 -3.82
N ALA A 46 -15.46 23.74 -5.07
CA ALA A 46 -14.93 22.67 -5.92
C ALA A 46 -13.63 22.09 -5.37
N SER A 47 -12.72 22.96 -4.88
CA SER A 47 -11.47 22.55 -4.25
C SER A 47 -11.71 21.77 -2.96
N ALA A 48 -12.59 22.24 -2.08
CA ALA A 48 -12.94 21.54 -0.85
C ALA A 48 -13.54 20.15 -1.13
N LYS A 49 -14.43 20.04 -2.13
CA LYS A 49 -14.98 18.75 -2.57
C LYS A 49 -13.90 17.82 -3.13
N ALA A 50 -12.96 18.34 -3.91
CA ALA A 50 -11.85 17.54 -4.44
C ALA A 50 -10.93 17.03 -3.32
N MET A 51 -10.60 17.89 -2.35
CA MET A 51 -9.81 17.51 -1.17
C MET A 51 -10.50 16.44 -0.31
N ALA A 52 -11.81 16.57 -0.09
CA ALA A 52 -12.59 15.59 0.66
C ALA A 52 -12.61 14.22 -0.04
N LYS A 53 -12.84 14.20 -1.36
CA LYS A 53 -12.80 12.97 -2.17
C LYS A 53 -11.43 12.31 -2.12
N GLU A 54 -10.36 13.10 -2.25
CA GLU A 54 -9.00 12.57 -2.18
C GLU A 54 -8.68 12.04 -0.77
N ALA A 55 -9.09 12.72 0.29
CA ALA A 55 -8.90 12.23 1.66
C ALA A 55 -9.62 10.90 1.89
N GLN A 56 -10.85 10.77 1.41
CA GLN A 56 -11.63 9.53 1.49
C GLN A 56 -10.96 8.40 0.69
N ARG A 57 -10.49 8.71 -0.52
CA ARG A 57 -9.75 7.76 -1.35
C ARG A 57 -8.45 7.31 -0.68
N VAL A 58 -7.67 8.24 -0.13
CA VAL A 58 -6.42 7.92 0.61
C VAL A 58 -6.73 7.04 1.81
N ALA A 59 -7.76 7.37 2.59
CA ALA A 59 -8.15 6.56 3.75
C ALA A 59 -8.49 5.11 3.39
N GLN A 60 -9.08 4.88 2.20
CA GLN A 60 -9.46 3.54 1.75
C GLN A 60 -8.33 2.81 1.00
N GLN A 61 -7.59 3.51 0.13
CA GLN A 61 -6.69 2.91 -0.86
C GLN A 61 -5.20 3.16 -0.57
N GLY A 62 -4.90 4.03 0.38
CA GLY A 62 -3.55 4.52 0.67
C GLY A 62 -3.02 5.53 -0.35
N LEU A 63 -1.71 5.75 -0.28
CA LEU A 63 -0.94 6.75 -1.04
C LEU A 63 -0.36 6.21 -2.36
N GLY A 64 -0.72 4.98 -2.72
CA GLY A 64 -0.47 4.45 -4.06
C GLY A 64 -1.28 5.22 -5.12
N ARG A 65 -1.00 4.94 -6.39
CA ARG A 65 -1.83 5.40 -7.51
C ARG A 65 -3.27 4.96 -7.26
N PRO A 66 -4.23 5.88 -7.50
CA PRO A 66 -5.64 5.62 -7.23
C PRO A 66 -6.16 4.50 -8.12
N ILE A 67 -7.22 3.81 -7.70
CA ILE A 67 -7.93 2.91 -8.60
C ILE A 67 -8.54 3.73 -9.75
N ILE A 68 -8.05 3.50 -10.98
CA ILE A 68 -8.54 4.19 -12.18
C ILE A 68 -9.61 3.32 -12.82
N SER A 69 -10.86 3.80 -12.81
CA SER A 69 -11.97 3.12 -13.48
C SER A 69 -12.96 4.10 -14.11
N ALA A 70 -13.73 3.62 -15.09
CA ALA A 70 -14.78 4.38 -15.76
C ALA A 70 -15.88 3.44 -16.28
N GLU A 71 -17.08 3.97 -16.51
CA GLU A 71 -18.13 3.26 -17.24
C GLU A 71 -18.14 3.64 -18.72
N ILE A 72 -18.02 2.64 -19.59
CA ILE A 72 -17.99 2.80 -21.04
C ILE A 72 -18.95 1.78 -21.65
N GLY A 73 -20.00 2.26 -22.33
CA GLY A 73 -20.98 1.40 -23.00
C GLY A 73 -21.73 0.46 -22.04
N GLY A 74 -22.04 0.94 -20.82
CA GLY A 74 -22.74 0.16 -19.79
C GLY A 74 -21.89 -0.93 -19.12
N ARG A 75 -20.56 -0.92 -19.35
CA ARG A 75 -19.61 -1.81 -18.68
C ARG A 75 -18.56 -1.00 -17.95
N ARG A 76 -18.13 -1.50 -16.79
CA ARG A 76 -17.03 -0.88 -16.06
C ARG A 76 -15.69 -1.35 -16.63
N VAL A 77 -14.78 -0.41 -16.76
CA VAL A 77 -13.41 -0.60 -17.23
C VAL A 77 -12.46 -0.16 -16.13
N VAL A 78 -11.46 -0.98 -15.82
CA VAL A 78 -10.41 -0.68 -14.84
C VAL A 78 -9.06 -0.63 -15.56
N ALA A 79 -8.29 0.42 -15.32
CA ALA A 79 -6.95 0.55 -15.87
C ALA A 79 -5.90 -0.02 -14.91
N VAL A 80 -5.06 -0.91 -15.41
CA VAL A 80 -3.90 -1.47 -14.70
C VAL A 80 -2.67 -1.18 -15.54
N ARG A 81 -1.86 -0.20 -15.12
CA ARG A 81 -0.70 0.28 -15.88
C ARG A 81 -1.08 0.64 -17.33
N ASN A 82 -0.69 -0.18 -18.29
CA ASN A 82 -0.95 -0.02 -19.72
C ASN A 82 -2.02 -0.98 -20.28
N LYS A 83 -2.76 -1.67 -19.40
CA LYS A 83 -3.85 -2.59 -19.74
C LYS A 83 -5.20 -2.05 -19.27
N LEU A 84 -6.25 -2.43 -19.99
CA LEU A 84 -7.64 -2.16 -19.63
C LEU A 84 -8.37 -3.49 -19.40
N TYR A 85 -9.04 -3.61 -18.27
CA TYR A 85 -9.86 -4.76 -17.89
C TYR A 85 -11.33 -4.38 -17.95
N TYR A 86 -12.11 -5.13 -18.74
CA TYR A 86 -13.56 -5.03 -18.73
C TYR A 86 -14.11 -5.98 -17.67
N ILE A 87 -14.89 -5.45 -16.74
CA ILE A 87 -15.46 -6.27 -15.67
C ILE A 87 -16.95 -6.47 -15.91
N LYS A 88 -17.42 -7.68 -15.60
CA LYS A 88 -18.85 -8.00 -15.57
C LYS A 88 -19.48 -7.68 -14.22
N GLY A 89 -18.67 -7.72 -13.15
CA GLY A 89 -19.11 -7.47 -11.78
C GLY A 89 -19.35 -5.99 -11.48
N LYS A 90 -19.79 -5.73 -10.24
CA LYS A 90 -20.21 -4.41 -9.77
C LYS A 90 -19.25 -3.82 -8.75
N THR A 91 -18.41 -4.65 -8.13
CA THR A 91 -17.51 -4.28 -7.03
C THR A 91 -16.05 -4.39 -7.45
N PHE A 92 -15.16 -3.72 -6.71
CA PHE A 92 -13.72 -3.88 -6.90
C PHE A 92 -13.26 -5.30 -6.55
N HIS A 93 -13.95 -6.00 -5.63
CA HIS A 93 -13.68 -7.40 -5.33
C HIS A 93 -13.93 -8.32 -6.55
N ASP A 94 -14.98 -8.06 -7.34
CA ASP A 94 -15.23 -8.80 -8.58
C ASP A 94 -14.08 -8.63 -9.57
N PHE A 95 -13.64 -7.38 -9.75
CA PHE A 95 -12.47 -7.05 -10.57
C PHE A 95 -11.22 -7.80 -10.10
N LEU A 96 -10.94 -7.78 -8.79
CA LEU A 96 -9.76 -8.43 -8.22
C LEU A 96 -9.76 -9.94 -8.48
N GLY A 97 -10.93 -10.58 -8.43
CA GLY A 97 -11.08 -11.99 -8.78
C GLY A 97 -10.77 -12.29 -10.26
N ASP A 98 -11.26 -11.47 -11.18
CA ASP A 98 -10.94 -11.55 -12.62
C ASP A 98 -9.45 -11.29 -12.87
N TYR A 99 -8.91 -10.23 -12.27
CA TYR A 99 -7.52 -9.82 -12.40
C TYR A 99 -6.54 -10.90 -11.91
N LEU A 100 -6.78 -11.49 -10.74
CA LEU A 100 -5.91 -12.53 -10.20
C LEU A 100 -5.85 -13.76 -11.13
N ARG A 101 -6.98 -14.16 -11.71
CA ARG A 101 -7.03 -15.27 -12.68
C ARG A 101 -6.21 -14.98 -13.94
N ASP A 102 -6.25 -13.74 -14.43
CA ASP A 102 -5.45 -13.31 -15.59
C ASP A 102 -3.95 -13.31 -15.27
N VAL A 103 -3.56 -12.71 -14.13
CA VAL A 103 -2.16 -12.64 -13.68
C VAL A 103 -1.54 -14.02 -13.48
N LEU A 104 -2.28 -14.96 -12.90
CA LEU A 104 -1.79 -16.32 -12.65
C LEU A 104 -1.74 -17.21 -13.90
N ASP A 105 -2.17 -16.68 -15.06
CA ASP A 105 -2.36 -17.42 -16.31
C ASP A 105 -3.50 -18.45 -16.22
N PRO A 106 -4.61 -18.24 -16.96
CA PRO A 106 -5.75 -19.17 -16.99
C PRO A 106 -5.38 -20.61 -17.37
N ALA A 107 -4.35 -20.83 -18.21
CA ALA A 107 -3.92 -22.17 -18.58
C ALA A 107 -3.36 -22.93 -17.37
N TRP A 108 -2.56 -22.26 -16.54
CA TRP A 108 -2.06 -22.83 -15.28
C TRP A 108 -3.19 -23.11 -14.30
N GLY A 109 -4.11 -22.15 -14.10
CA GLY A 109 -5.26 -22.32 -13.22
C GLY A 109 -6.14 -23.52 -13.62
N ASN A 110 -6.42 -23.66 -14.92
CA ASN A 110 -7.18 -24.80 -15.45
C ASN A 110 -6.45 -26.14 -15.29
N ALA A 111 -5.12 -26.15 -15.32
CA ALA A 111 -4.32 -27.35 -15.04
C ALA A 111 -4.40 -27.74 -13.56
N GLU A 112 -4.32 -26.77 -12.64
CA GLU A 112 -4.50 -27.00 -11.21
C GLU A 112 -5.92 -27.53 -10.90
N LEU A 113 -6.96 -26.98 -11.52
CA LEU A 113 -8.35 -27.40 -11.28
C LEU A 113 -8.63 -28.88 -11.62
N LYS A 114 -7.83 -29.49 -12.50
CA LYS A 114 -7.92 -30.93 -12.83
C LYS A 114 -7.39 -31.84 -11.73
N LYS A 115 -6.61 -31.31 -10.78
CA LYS A 115 -6.08 -32.09 -9.65
C LYS A 115 -7.15 -32.26 -8.55
N PRO A 116 -7.05 -33.33 -7.73
CA PRO A 116 -7.79 -33.41 -6.47
C PRO A 116 -7.57 -32.17 -5.61
N LEU A 117 -8.59 -31.70 -4.88
CA LEU A 117 -8.53 -30.45 -4.11
C LEU A 117 -7.32 -30.37 -3.18
N SER A 118 -6.97 -31.47 -2.51
CA SER A 118 -5.80 -31.57 -1.62
C SER A 118 -4.46 -31.33 -2.31
N ASP A 119 -4.39 -31.62 -3.61
CA ASP A 119 -3.16 -31.60 -4.42
C ASP A 119 -3.07 -30.32 -5.25
N ARG A 120 -4.11 -29.49 -5.23
CA ARG A 120 -4.11 -28.17 -5.89
C ARG A 120 -3.17 -27.23 -5.16
N HIS A 121 -2.57 -26.30 -5.91
CA HIS A 121 -1.87 -25.15 -5.35
C HIS A 121 -2.77 -24.40 -4.35
N PRO A 122 -2.23 -23.87 -3.21
CA PRO A 122 -3.03 -23.22 -2.18
C PRO A 122 -4.00 -22.14 -2.69
N ILE A 123 -3.58 -21.32 -3.65
CA ILE A 123 -4.44 -20.31 -4.30
C ILE A 123 -5.72 -20.94 -4.87
N LEU A 124 -5.64 -22.13 -5.48
CA LEU A 124 -6.80 -22.81 -6.06
C LEU A 124 -7.62 -23.57 -5.02
N GLN A 125 -7.07 -23.84 -3.83
CA GLN A 125 -7.87 -24.28 -2.69
C GLN A 125 -8.71 -23.12 -2.14
N TRP A 126 -8.14 -21.90 -2.09
CA TRP A 126 -8.90 -20.70 -1.72
C TRP A 126 -10.00 -20.39 -2.73
N TYR A 127 -9.70 -20.55 -4.03
CA TYR A 127 -10.67 -20.40 -5.09
C TYR A 127 -11.88 -21.35 -4.92
N ASP A 128 -11.63 -22.62 -4.56
CA ASP A 128 -12.70 -23.59 -4.30
C ASP A 128 -13.60 -23.13 -3.14
N SER A 129 -13.01 -22.67 -2.02
CA SER A 129 -13.73 -22.11 -0.88
C SER A 129 -14.58 -20.90 -1.27
N ILE A 130 -14.06 -20.00 -2.11
CA ILE A 130 -14.84 -18.87 -2.64
C ILE A 130 -16.01 -19.33 -3.50
N CYS A 131 -15.80 -20.31 -4.39
CA CYS A 131 -16.89 -20.88 -5.18
C CYS A 131 -17.96 -21.56 -4.31
N ASN A 132 -17.57 -22.16 -3.17
CA ASN A 132 -18.51 -22.71 -2.19
C ASN A 132 -19.29 -21.59 -1.50
N LEU A 133 -18.61 -20.52 -1.05
CA LEU A 133 -19.22 -19.35 -0.43
C LEU A 133 -20.25 -18.72 -1.38
N GLN A 134 -19.87 -18.46 -2.63
CA GLN A 134 -20.76 -17.88 -3.65
C GLN A 134 -22.01 -18.71 -3.89
N ARG A 135 -21.87 -20.04 -3.98
CA ARG A 135 -23.02 -20.96 -4.14
C ARG A 135 -23.95 -20.94 -2.93
N ARG A 136 -23.41 -20.90 -1.71
CA ARG A 136 -24.20 -20.87 -0.47
C ARG A 136 -24.92 -19.54 -0.28
N SER A 137 -24.33 -18.44 -0.74
CA SER A 137 -24.89 -17.09 -0.63
C SER A 137 -25.93 -16.74 -1.70
N GLY A 138 -26.22 -17.64 -2.66
CA GLY A 138 -27.21 -17.39 -3.71
C GLY A 138 -26.84 -16.25 -4.66
N LEU A 139 -25.55 -15.97 -4.83
CA LEU A 139 -25.03 -14.91 -5.69
C LEU A 139 -25.33 -15.23 -7.17
N THR A 140 -26.36 -14.60 -7.75
CA THR A 140 -26.71 -14.73 -9.19
C THR A 140 -25.93 -13.79 -10.10
N GLY A 141 -25.26 -12.78 -9.53
CA GLY A 141 -24.53 -11.72 -10.26
C GLY A 141 -25.38 -10.48 -10.58
N ASP A 142 -26.68 -10.50 -10.29
CA ASP A 142 -27.59 -9.40 -10.64
C ASP A 142 -27.57 -8.25 -9.63
N PHE A 143 -27.22 -8.54 -8.37
CA PHE A 143 -27.23 -7.59 -7.25
C PHE A 143 -25.95 -7.71 -6.42
N VAL A 144 -25.60 -6.62 -5.72
CA VAL A 144 -24.55 -6.64 -4.71
C VAL A 144 -25.16 -7.14 -3.41
N VAL A 145 -24.52 -8.13 -2.77
CA VAL A 145 -24.90 -8.64 -1.45
C VAL A 145 -23.67 -8.61 -0.56
N GLN A 146 -23.88 -8.38 0.73
CA GLN A 146 -22.84 -8.47 1.74
C GLN A 146 -22.85 -9.89 2.32
N VAL A 147 -21.68 -10.51 2.36
CA VAL A 147 -21.48 -11.87 2.91
C VAL A 147 -20.34 -11.84 3.90
N GLU A 148 -20.45 -12.62 4.96
CA GLU A 148 -19.36 -12.79 5.91
C GLU A 148 -18.20 -13.54 5.22
N GLY A 149 -17.01 -12.94 5.25
CA GLY A 149 -15.81 -13.54 4.68
C GLY A 149 -15.22 -14.62 5.60
N ASN A 150 -14.52 -15.57 4.99
CA ASN A 150 -13.68 -16.56 5.68
C ASN A 150 -12.19 -16.34 5.36
N GLY A 151 -11.29 -17.08 6.02
CA GLY A 151 -9.85 -16.98 5.80
C GLY A 151 -9.44 -17.13 4.32
N ALA A 152 -10.07 -18.04 3.57
CA ALA A 152 -9.80 -18.23 2.14
C ALA A 152 -10.15 -17.00 1.30
N SER A 153 -11.33 -16.42 1.50
CA SER A 153 -11.77 -15.22 0.79
C SER A 153 -10.86 -14.02 1.09
N SER A 154 -10.42 -13.88 2.35
CA SER A 154 -9.48 -12.84 2.77
C SER A 154 -8.10 -13.06 2.13
N ALA A 155 -7.57 -14.29 2.16
CA ALA A 155 -6.28 -14.63 1.56
C ALA A 155 -6.27 -14.38 0.04
N TRP A 156 -7.35 -14.74 -0.65
CA TRP A 156 -7.55 -14.53 -2.08
C TRP A 156 -7.61 -13.04 -2.44
N LEU A 157 -8.49 -12.28 -1.79
CA LEU A 157 -8.67 -10.85 -2.09
C LEU A 157 -7.41 -10.04 -1.74
N ARG A 158 -6.73 -10.37 -0.64
CA ARG A 158 -5.46 -9.72 -0.28
C ARG A 158 -4.37 -9.99 -1.32
N LEU A 159 -4.19 -11.24 -1.73
CA LEU A 159 -3.20 -11.57 -2.78
C LEU A 159 -3.52 -10.84 -4.10
N ALA A 160 -4.79 -10.84 -4.50
CA ALA A 160 -5.23 -10.13 -5.70
C ALA A 160 -4.95 -8.63 -5.60
N TYR A 161 -5.27 -8.02 -4.46
CA TYR A 161 -5.07 -6.58 -4.25
C TYR A 161 -3.58 -6.20 -4.15
N ASP A 162 -2.76 -7.02 -3.49
CA ASP A 162 -1.32 -6.78 -3.42
C ASP A 162 -0.68 -6.87 -4.81
N LEU A 163 -1.06 -7.86 -5.63
CA LEU A 163 -0.61 -7.95 -7.03
C LEU A 163 -1.12 -6.80 -7.90
N TYR A 164 -2.35 -6.32 -7.66
CA TYR A 164 -2.90 -5.16 -8.36
C TYR A 164 -2.13 -3.90 -8.01
N ALA A 165 -1.93 -3.65 -6.71
CA ALA A 165 -1.19 -2.50 -6.21
C ALA A 165 0.22 -2.48 -6.82
N LEU A 166 0.86 -3.65 -6.87
CA LEU A 166 2.18 -3.83 -7.47
C LEU A 166 2.20 -3.51 -8.97
N ASP A 167 1.37 -4.16 -9.77
CA ASP A 167 1.35 -3.96 -11.24
C ASP A 167 0.92 -2.54 -11.62
N HIS A 168 -0.01 -1.95 -10.86
CA HIS A 168 -0.52 -0.61 -11.16
C HIS A 168 0.49 0.50 -10.82
N ASN A 169 1.37 0.29 -9.83
CA ASN A 169 2.32 1.30 -9.34
C ASN A 169 3.77 1.07 -9.79
N ALA A 170 4.18 -0.18 -9.95
CA ALA A 170 5.53 -0.60 -10.26
C ALA A 170 5.51 -1.66 -11.39
N GLU A 171 6.58 -2.43 -11.53
CA GLU A 171 6.62 -3.56 -12.46
C GLU A 171 6.24 -4.86 -11.75
N LEU A 172 5.19 -5.54 -12.23
CA LEU A 172 4.91 -6.91 -11.83
C LEU A 172 5.84 -7.88 -12.56
N GLN A 173 6.91 -8.31 -11.87
CA GLN A 173 7.91 -9.19 -12.44
C GLN A 173 7.37 -10.59 -12.73
N LYS A 174 7.62 -11.10 -13.94
CA LYS A 174 7.22 -12.47 -14.34
C LYS A 174 7.81 -13.55 -13.43
N LYS A 175 9.02 -13.34 -12.90
CA LYS A 175 9.67 -14.27 -11.96
C LYS A 175 8.91 -14.38 -10.65
N LEU A 176 8.49 -13.25 -10.06
CA LEU A 176 7.65 -13.23 -8.86
C LEU A 176 6.35 -14.00 -9.07
N VAL A 177 5.65 -13.76 -10.20
CA VAL A 177 4.43 -14.52 -10.56
C VAL A 177 4.74 -16.01 -10.75
N GLY A 178 5.89 -16.35 -11.34
CA GLY A 178 6.36 -17.74 -11.44
C GLY A 178 6.56 -18.40 -10.07
N ARG A 179 7.17 -17.69 -9.11
CA ARG A 179 7.36 -18.17 -7.73
C ARG A 179 6.04 -18.31 -6.97
N LEU A 180 5.07 -17.43 -7.22
CA LEU A 180 3.71 -17.53 -6.66
C LEU A 180 2.93 -18.76 -7.15
N LYS A 181 3.28 -19.32 -8.32
CA LYS A 181 2.65 -20.53 -8.87
C LYS A 181 3.34 -21.82 -8.45
N ASN A 182 4.52 -21.72 -7.82
CA ASN A 182 5.28 -22.87 -7.33
C ASN A 182 4.95 -23.10 -5.84
N PRO A 183 4.41 -24.27 -5.45
CA PRO A 183 4.01 -24.52 -4.06
C PRO A 183 5.11 -24.34 -3.01
N ASP A 184 6.35 -24.68 -3.34
CA ASP A 184 7.49 -24.61 -2.40
C ASP A 184 7.98 -23.18 -2.19
N MET A 185 7.89 -22.35 -3.23
CA MET A 185 8.30 -20.94 -3.18
C MET A 185 7.16 -19.98 -2.79
N PHE A 186 5.91 -20.43 -2.92
CA PHE A 186 4.71 -19.63 -2.76
C PHE A 186 4.65 -18.84 -1.43
N PRO A 187 4.94 -19.43 -0.25
CA PRO A 187 4.82 -18.67 1.00
C PRO A 187 5.78 -17.47 1.06
N GLY A 188 7.01 -17.64 0.56
CA GLY A 188 8.00 -16.56 0.47
C GLY A 188 7.56 -15.48 -0.51
N ALA A 189 7.25 -15.87 -1.74
CA ALA A 189 6.83 -14.95 -2.81
C ALA A 189 5.57 -14.16 -2.44
N ARG A 190 4.61 -14.79 -1.75
CA ARG A 190 3.41 -14.11 -1.26
C ARG A 190 3.74 -13.05 -0.23
N TYR A 191 4.64 -13.34 0.70
CA TYR A 191 5.02 -12.38 1.73
C TYR A 191 5.81 -11.20 1.14
N GLU A 192 6.71 -11.45 0.19
CA GLU A 192 7.40 -10.41 -0.57
C GLU A 192 6.40 -9.51 -1.31
N THR A 193 5.40 -10.11 -1.97
CA THR A 193 4.33 -9.38 -2.67
C THR A 193 3.55 -8.48 -1.71
N TYR A 194 3.18 -9.00 -0.54
CA TYR A 194 2.52 -8.23 0.52
C TYR A 194 3.36 -7.03 0.98
N VAL A 195 4.65 -7.26 1.27
CA VAL A 195 5.54 -6.21 1.75
C VAL A 195 5.70 -5.11 0.70
N ALA A 196 5.93 -5.48 -0.56
CA ALA A 196 6.02 -4.52 -1.67
C ALA A 196 4.73 -3.70 -1.83
N ALA A 197 3.56 -4.35 -1.81
CA ALA A 197 2.28 -3.68 -1.92
C ALA A 197 1.97 -2.76 -0.72
N ALA A 198 2.36 -3.18 0.49
CA ALA A 198 2.22 -2.34 1.69
C ALA A 198 3.08 -1.07 1.62
N MET A 199 4.31 -1.18 1.13
CA MET A 199 5.18 -0.02 0.88
C MET A 199 4.54 0.94 -0.14
N ILE A 200 3.96 0.42 -1.22
CA ILE A 200 3.23 1.24 -2.21
C ILE A 200 2.05 1.98 -1.57
N ARG A 201 1.21 1.27 -0.79
CA ARG A 201 0.08 1.88 -0.07
C ARG A 201 0.53 2.92 0.96
N ALA A 202 1.73 2.77 1.50
CA ALA A 202 2.36 3.75 2.40
C ALA A 202 3.01 4.94 1.69
N GLY A 203 2.95 5.02 0.35
CA GLY A 203 3.47 6.15 -0.41
C GLY A 203 4.94 6.02 -0.80
N PHE A 204 5.44 4.80 -0.95
CA PHE A 204 6.76 4.54 -1.49
C PHE A 204 6.68 4.16 -2.97
N ASP A 205 7.63 4.64 -3.77
CA ASP A 205 7.97 4.04 -5.06
C ASP A 205 8.97 2.90 -4.82
N ILE A 206 8.85 1.81 -5.57
CA ILE A 206 9.70 0.64 -5.40
C ILE A 206 10.41 0.26 -6.70
N VAL A 207 11.63 -0.23 -6.56
CA VAL A 207 12.45 -0.77 -7.64
C VAL A 207 13.03 -2.09 -7.14
N PHE A 208 12.62 -3.20 -7.78
CA PHE A 208 13.17 -4.52 -7.47
C PHE A 208 14.63 -4.62 -7.87
N GLU A 209 15.41 -5.32 -7.06
CA GLU A 209 16.78 -5.67 -7.41
C GLU A 209 16.80 -6.70 -8.55
N ASP A 210 17.92 -6.77 -9.27
CA ASP A 210 18.08 -7.74 -10.35
C ASP A 210 18.30 -9.16 -9.78
N GLU A 211 17.25 -9.98 -9.80
CA GLU A 211 17.31 -11.38 -9.35
C GLU A 211 18.30 -12.26 -10.16
N ASP A 212 18.76 -11.82 -11.34
CA ASP A 212 19.77 -12.57 -12.12
C ASP A 212 21.21 -12.27 -11.69
N ASP A 213 21.44 -11.18 -10.95
CA ASP A 213 22.75 -10.87 -10.41
C ASP A 213 23.07 -11.78 -9.21
N ARG A 214 23.93 -12.78 -9.46
CA ARG A 214 24.43 -13.72 -8.45
C ARG A 214 25.80 -13.31 -7.90
N SER A 215 26.34 -12.16 -8.30
CA SER A 215 27.66 -11.70 -7.84
C SER A 215 27.63 -11.25 -6.38
N ALA A 216 26.47 -10.85 -5.87
CA ALA A 216 26.25 -10.47 -4.48
C ALA A 216 24.85 -10.84 -4.00
N THR A 217 24.65 -10.84 -2.68
CA THR A 217 23.34 -11.06 -2.08
C THR A 217 22.66 -9.74 -1.82
N HIS A 218 21.55 -9.47 -2.49
CA HIS A 218 20.83 -8.19 -2.38
C HIS A 218 19.56 -8.31 -1.53
N CYS A 219 19.06 -7.16 -1.09
CA CYS A 219 17.70 -7.04 -0.55
C CYS A 219 16.65 -7.32 -1.63
N GLU A 220 15.39 -7.52 -1.26
CA GLU A 220 14.32 -7.81 -2.23
C GLU A 220 14.08 -6.62 -3.19
N PHE A 221 14.10 -5.39 -2.66
CA PHE A 221 13.92 -4.16 -3.45
C PHE A 221 14.40 -2.91 -2.71
N VAL A 222 14.55 -1.81 -3.44
CA VAL A 222 14.74 -0.46 -2.90
C VAL A 222 13.41 0.28 -2.90
N ALA A 223 13.09 0.94 -1.80
CA ALA A 223 11.89 1.76 -1.66
C ALA A 223 12.26 3.23 -1.42
N THR A 224 11.64 4.14 -2.16
CA THR A 224 11.83 5.59 -2.04
C THR A 224 10.55 6.23 -1.52
N CYS A 225 10.61 6.88 -0.36
CA CYS A 225 9.46 7.59 0.19
C CYS A 225 9.16 8.83 -0.65
N LYS A 226 7.94 8.94 -1.20
CA LYS A 226 7.57 10.05 -2.11
C LYS A 226 7.62 11.43 -1.46
N SER A 227 7.31 11.51 -0.17
CA SER A 227 7.22 12.79 0.55
C SER A 227 8.57 13.33 0.98
N SER A 228 9.48 12.45 1.44
CA SER A 228 10.80 12.84 1.96
C SER A 228 11.92 12.68 0.93
N GLY A 229 11.76 11.80 -0.06
CA GLY A 229 12.82 11.38 -0.97
C GLY A 229 13.81 10.38 -0.36
N ASN A 230 13.64 9.97 0.90
CA ASN A 230 14.53 9.00 1.54
C ASN A 230 14.39 7.62 0.89
N MET A 231 15.52 6.93 0.77
CA MET A 231 15.61 5.59 0.18
C MET A 231 15.91 4.55 1.26
N TYR A 232 15.37 3.35 1.09
CA TYR A 232 15.53 2.23 2.01
C TYR A 232 15.74 0.92 1.25
N SER A 233 16.66 0.08 1.73
CA SER A 233 16.83 -1.29 1.25
C SER A 233 15.90 -2.20 2.05
N VAL A 234 14.95 -2.86 1.37
CA VAL A 234 13.86 -3.60 2.01
C VAL A 234 14.06 -5.11 1.86
N GLU A 235 14.06 -5.82 2.97
CA GLU A 235 14.15 -7.28 3.00
C GLU A 235 12.89 -7.89 3.61
N ALA A 236 12.34 -8.93 2.99
CA ALA A 236 11.20 -9.68 3.51
C ALA A 236 11.57 -11.14 3.79
N LYS A 237 11.18 -11.66 4.96
CA LYS A 237 11.41 -13.06 5.35
C LYS A 237 10.16 -13.72 5.93
N HIS A 238 9.48 -14.51 5.10
CA HIS A 238 8.35 -15.35 5.47
C HIS A 238 8.75 -16.56 6.33
N ARG A 239 8.00 -16.90 7.39
CA ARG A 239 8.27 -18.06 8.23
C ARG A 239 8.15 -19.40 7.47
N ASN A 240 9.25 -20.15 7.38
CA ASN A 240 9.25 -21.52 6.87
C ASN A 240 8.48 -22.41 7.85
N ARG A 241 7.77 -23.40 7.29
CA ARG A 241 6.89 -24.34 7.99
C ARG A 241 7.58 -25.00 9.19
N SER A 242 6.73 -25.49 10.09
CA SER A 242 7.05 -26.29 11.28
C SER A 242 8.15 -27.33 11.00
N ASP A 243 8.98 -27.61 12.02
CA ASP A 243 9.85 -28.76 11.95
C ASP A 243 9.04 -30.07 11.83
N ALA A 244 9.72 -31.19 11.56
CA ALA A 244 9.10 -32.51 11.40
C ALA A 244 8.25 -32.96 12.61
N THR A 245 8.40 -32.28 13.76
CA THR A 245 7.63 -32.52 14.99
C THR A 245 6.37 -31.66 15.12
N GLY A 246 6.03 -30.87 14.10
CA GLY A 246 4.89 -29.95 14.14
C GLY A 246 5.09 -28.78 15.12
N THR A 247 6.27 -28.66 15.72
CA THR A 247 6.55 -27.65 16.74
C THR A 247 6.97 -26.35 16.08
N LEU A 248 6.20 -25.31 16.38
CA LEU A 248 6.40 -23.97 15.84
C LEU A 248 7.57 -23.26 16.53
N ARG A 249 8.84 -23.66 16.27
CA ARG A 249 10.01 -22.88 16.71
C ARG A 249 10.27 -21.70 15.77
N PHE A 250 9.86 -20.49 16.16
CA PHE A 250 10.24 -19.28 15.44
C PHE A 250 11.73 -18.99 15.66
N ARG A 251 12.57 -19.36 14.68
CA ARG A 251 14.02 -19.07 14.72
C ARG A 251 14.30 -17.64 14.24
N LEU A 252 13.78 -16.64 14.97
CA LEU A 252 13.91 -15.22 14.64
C LEU A 252 15.36 -14.83 14.33
N GLY A 253 16.30 -15.23 15.20
CA GLY A 253 17.71 -14.87 15.07
C GLY A 253 18.34 -15.25 13.74
N ARG A 254 18.09 -16.48 13.24
CA ARG A 254 18.64 -16.92 11.95
C ARG A 254 18.10 -16.08 10.79
N ARG A 255 16.83 -15.68 10.86
CA ARG A 255 16.16 -14.90 9.82
C ARG A 255 16.63 -13.47 9.80
N LEU A 256 16.68 -12.86 10.98
CA LEU A 256 17.25 -11.54 11.18
C LEU A 256 18.69 -11.49 10.67
N GLN A 257 19.55 -12.43 11.08
CA GLN A 257 20.93 -12.52 10.58
C GLN A 257 20.98 -12.71 9.06
N GLY A 258 20.12 -13.57 8.49
CA GLY A 258 20.04 -13.77 7.04
C GLY A 258 19.66 -12.50 6.29
N ALA A 259 18.71 -11.72 6.83
CA ALA A 259 18.30 -10.44 6.28
C ALA A 259 19.40 -9.37 6.40
N LEU A 260 20.03 -9.26 7.59
CA LEU A 260 21.06 -8.26 7.86
C LEU A 260 22.38 -8.53 7.12
N ARG A 261 22.63 -9.77 6.69
CA ARG A 261 23.77 -10.14 5.84
C ARG A 261 23.63 -9.67 4.40
N LYS A 262 22.42 -9.36 3.94
CA LYS A 262 22.22 -8.83 2.59
C LYS A 262 22.93 -7.49 2.45
N GLN A 263 23.53 -7.31 1.29
CA GLN A 263 24.06 -6.03 0.88
C GLN A 263 22.89 -5.05 0.76
N ALA A 264 23.07 -3.88 1.37
CA ALA A 264 22.10 -2.81 1.36
C ALA A 264 22.86 -1.50 1.09
N ALA A 265 22.44 -0.78 0.05
CA ALA A 265 22.98 0.53 -0.29
C ALA A 265 22.39 1.65 0.58
N HIS A 266 21.26 1.38 1.24
CA HIS A 266 20.48 2.35 2.00
C HIS A 266 20.15 1.82 3.41
N PRO A 267 19.61 2.66 4.33
CA PRO A 267 19.08 2.19 5.61
C PRO A 267 18.11 1.02 5.41
N ARG A 268 18.21 0.01 6.27
CA ARG A 268 17.48 -1.25 6.11
C ARG A 268 16.08 -1.15 6.72
N ILE A 269 15.10 -1.66 5.99
CA ILE A 269 13.80 -2.07 6.54
C ILE A 269 13.70 -3.58 6.40
N VAL A 270 13.46 -4.30 7.49
CA VAL A 270 13.38 -5.75 7.52
C VAL A 270 12.02 -6.19 8.00
N PHE A 271 11.26 -6.86 7.14
CA PHE A 271 9.98 -7.48 7.45
C PHE A 271 10.19 -8.95 7.81
N LEU A 272 9.78 -9.34 9.02
CA LEU A 272 9.88 -10.70 9.52
C LEU A 272 8.47 -11.22 9.85
N ASP A 273 8.03 -12.22 9.09
CA ASP A 273 6.78 -12.90 9.40
C ASP A 273 6.97 -13.86 10.57
N VAL A 274 6.16 -13.69 11.60
CA VAL A 274 6.12 -14.55 12.78
C VAL A 274 5.31 -15.81 12.50
N GLY A 275 4.33 -15.77 11.59
CA GLY A 275 3.54 -16.93 11.15
C GLY A 275 3.11 -17.85 12.29
N ALA A 276 2.52 -17.30 13.35
CA ALA A 276 1.92 -18.04 14.45
C ALA A 276 0.39 -18.09 14.30
N PRO A 277 -0.27 -19.17 14.75
CA PRO A 277 -1.71 -19.14 14.98
C PRO A 277 -2.08 -17.97 15.89
N ASP A 278 -3.17 -17.28 15.57
CA ASP A 278 -3.76 -16.23 16.40
C ASP A 278 -5.27 -16.45 16.46
N ASP A 279 -5.73 -16.98 17.59
CA ASP A 279 -7.14 -17.19 17.91
C ASP A 279 -7.69 -16.10 18.83
N GLN A 280 -6.88 -15.12 19.23
CA GLN A 280 -7.35 -13.98 20.02
C GLN A 280 -8.28 -13.09 19.20
N MET A 281 -9.41 -12.73 19.83
CA MET A 281 -10.43 -11.86 19.26
C MET A 281 -10.38 -10.43 19.80
N ASP A 282 -9.60 -10.19 20.87
CA ASP A 282 -9.41 -8.84 21.42
C ASP A 282 -8.27 -8.10 20.71
N ASP A 283 -8.10 -6.81 21.02
CA ASP A 283 -7.05 -5.95 20.44
C ASP A 283 -5.73 -6.00 21.23
N THR A 284 -5.58 -6.90 22.19
CA THR A 284 -4.34 -6.99 22.98
C THR A 284 -3.22 -7.62 22.16
N LEU A 285 -1.98 -7.24 22.46
CA LEU A 285 -0.80 -7.79 21.78
C LEU A 285 -0.60 -9.28 22.16
N PRO A 286 -0.61 -10.22 21.19
CA PRO A 286 -0.41 -11.63 21.48
C PRO A 286 0.91 -11.94 22.18
N GLY A 287 0.89 -12.97 23.04
CA GLY A 287 2.08 -13.45 23.73
C GLY A 287 3.22 -13.85 22.79
N PHE A 288 2.90 -14.45 21.64
CA PHE A 288 3.92 -14.83 20.65
C PHE A 288 4.59 -13.62 19.97
N MET A 289 3.85 -12.52 19.78
CA MET A 289 4.43 -11.27 19.26
C MET A 289 5.33 -10.61 20.30
N ARG A 290 4.91 -10.60 21.56
CA ARG A 290 5.73 -10.11 22.69
C ARG A 290 7.02 -10.92 22.82
N GLN A 291 6.93 -12.24 22.68
CA GLN A 291 8.11 -13.11 22.68
C GLN A 291 9.03 -12.80 21.50
N ALA A 292 8.48 -12.63 20.29
CA ALA A 292 9.27 -12.27 19.11
C ALA A 292 9.99 -10.91 19.28
N LEU A 293 9.33 -9.92 19.88
CA LEU A 293 9.96 -8.63 20.21
C LEU A 293 11.08 -8.80 21.25
N ASN A 294 10.86 -9.57 22.30
CA ASN A 294 11.89 -9.84 23.31
C ASN A 294 13.09 -10.59 22.70
N ASP A 295 12.84 -11.59 21.86
CA ASP A 295 13.88 -12.31 21.15
C ASP A 295 14.68 -11.35 20.26
N LEU A 296 14.02 -10.43 19.53
CA LEU A 296 14.67 -9.41 18.70
C LEU A 296 15.65 -8.57 19.54
N ARG A 297 15.18 -8.08 20.70
CA ARG A 297 15.99 -7.27 21.63
C ARG A 297 17.20 -8.03 22.18
N GLN A 298 17.07 -9.33 22.44
CA GLN A 298 18.19 -10.17 22.88
C GLN A 298 19.29 -10.35 21.82
N PHE A 299 19.03 -10.03 20.54
CA PHE A 299 20.03 -10.05 19.47
C PHE A 299 20.82 -8.75 19.32
N GLU A 300 20.43 -7.67 20.01
CA GLU A 300 21.17 -6.40 19.92
C GLU A 300 22.57 -6.50 20.53
N GLY A 301 23.50 -5.74 19.95
CA GLY A 301 24.91 -5.73 20.38
C GLY A 301 25.65 -7.04 20.14
N ARG A 302 25.04 -8.02 19.45
CA ARG A 302 25.74 -9.25 19.06
C ARG A 302 26.56 -9.04 17.80
N ASP A 303 27.72 -9.68 17.78
CA ASP A 303 28.54 -9.79 16.59
C ASP A 303 28.18 -11.03 15.76
N LEU A 304 28.41 -10.91 14.46
CA LEU A 304 28.33 -11.98 13.50
C LEU A 304 29.68 -12.09 12.78
N ASN A 305 30.40 -13.18 13.03
CA ASN A 305 31.76 -13.39 12.51
C ASN A 305 32.74 -12.25 12.89
N GLY A 306 32.60 -11.68 14.10
CA GLY A 306 33.45 -10.58 14.58
C GLY A 306 33.09 -9.20 14.05
N HIS A 307 31.96 -9.07 13.33
CA HIS A 307 31.43 -7.79 12.88
C HIS A 307 30.11 -7.50 13.58
N PRO A 308 29.87 -6.26 14.05
CA PRO A 308 28.58 -5.89 14.60
C PRO A 308 27.50 -6.07 13.53
N LEU A 309 26.34 -6.54 13.95
CA LEU A 309 25.18 -6.54 13.07
C LEU A 309 24.88 -5.09 12.64
N PRO A 310 24.36 -4.85 11.42
CA PRO A 310 23.95 -3.50 11.02
C PRO A 310 22.61 -3.09 11.64
N ALA A 311 22.39 -1.78 11.78
CA ALA A 311 21.11 -1.24 12.21
C ALA A 311 20.01 -1.45 11.14
N ALA A 312 18.76 -1.61 11.60
CA ALA A 312 17.60 -1.79 10.73
C ALA A 312 16.29 -1.37 11.43
N TYR A 313 15.32 -0.86 10.67
CA TYR A 313 13.93 -0.82 11.11
C TYR A 313 13.32 -2.20 10.91
N VAL A 314 12.87 -2.85 11.98
CA VAL A 314 12.34 -4.23 11.91
C VAL A 314 10.84 -4.20 12.12
N PHE A 315 10.11 -4.73 11.14
CA PHE A 315 8.67 -4.97 11.20
C PHE A 315 8.42 -6.45 11.49
N LEU A 316 7.93 -6.76 12.69
CA LEU A 316 7.40 -8.09 13.01
C LEU A 316 5.95 -8.13 12.58
N THR A 317 5.57 -9.07 11.72
CA THR A 317 4.19 -9.19 11.22
C THR A 317 3.65 -10.59 11.49
N ASN A 318 2.34 -10.72 11.73
CA ASN A 318 1.65 -12.01 11.75
C ASN A 318 0.37 -11.93 10.93
N MET A 319 0.25 -12.76 9.90
CA MET A 319 -0.89 -12.79 8.97
C MET A 319 -1.45 -14.21 8.79
N PRO A 320 -2.29 -14.71 9.73
CA PRO A 320 -2.68 -16.12 9.75
C PRO A 320 -3.88 -16.48 8.86
N SER A 321 -4.39 -15.54 8.05
CA SER A 321 -5.61 -15.71 7.24
C SER A 321 -5.63 -16.95 6.33
N ASP A 322 -4.47 -17.47 5.92
CA ASP A 322 -4.35 -18.64 5.05
C ASP A 322 -4.23 -19.98 5.80
N ARG A 323 -4.29 -19.95 7.13
CA ARG A 323 -4.20 -21.16 7.98
C ARG A 323 -5.55 -21.72 8.38
N ASP A 324 -6.55 -20.85 8.48
CA ASP A 324 -7.91 -21.19 8.85
C ASP A 324 -8.86 -20.75 7.73
N LEU A 325 -8.86 -21.53 6.64
CA LEU A 325 -9.52 -21.16 5.39
C LEU A 325 -11.04 -21.02 5.51
N GLU A 326 -11.66 -21.86 6.34
CA GLU A 326 -13.11 -21.90 6.53
C GLU A 326 -13.57 -21.12 7.77
N GLY A 327 -12.66 -20.80 8.69
CA GLY A 327 -12.97 -20.01 9.88
C GLY A 327 -13.03 -18.50 9.60
N ALA A 328 -13.32 -17.76 10.66
CA ALA A 328 -13.41 -16.30 10.64
C ALA A 328 -12.10 -15.65 10.19
N VAL A 329 -12.21 -14.50 9.50
CA VAL A 329 -11.05 -13.71 9.10
C VAL A 329 -10.26 -13.30 10.34
N ARG A 330 -9.00 -13.72 10.40
CA ARG A 330 -8.10 -13.42 11.51
C ARG A 330 -7.41 -12.07 11.33
N ARG A 331 -7.18 -11.36 12.43
CA ARG A 331 -6.49 -10.07 12.44
C ARG A 331 -5.04 -10.19 11.94
N THR A 332 -4.53 -9.10 11.39
CA THR A 332 -3.09 -8.93 11.12
C THR A 332 -2.47 -8.16 12.27
N VAL A 333 -1.37 -8.66 12.83
CA VAL A 333 -0.63 -7.98 13.91
C VAL A 333 0.70 -7.48 13.38
N ILE A 334 1.03 -6.21 13.62
CA ILE A 334 2.28 -5.59 13.21
C ILE A 334 2.92 -4.88 14.41
N LEU A 335 4.24 -5.08 14.57
CA LEU A 335 5.09 -4.27 15.45
C LEU A 335 6.23 -3.69 14.62
N ALA A 336 6.57 -2.43 14.88
CA ALA A 336 7.73 -1.77 14.30
C ALA A 336 8.71 -1.43 15.44
N GLU A 337 9.95 -1.89 15.34
CA GLU A 337 10.99 -1.69 16.34
C GLU A 337 12.33 -1.44 15.64
N GLY A 338 13.10 -0.49 16.17
CA GLY A 338 14.46 -0.22 15.74
C GLY A 338 15.40 -1.30 16.26
N PHE A 339 16.09 -2.01 15.37
CA PHE A 339 17.21 -2.88 15.72
C PHE A 339 18.51 -2.07 15.64
N GLN A 340 19.13 -1.85 16.80
CA GLN A 340 20.28 -0.97 17.03
C GLN A 340 19.99 0.49 16.65
N ILE A 341 18.73 0.92 16.86
CA ILE A 341 18.25 2.30 16.70
C ILE A 341 17.54 2.68 18.02
N PRO A 342 18.26 3.21 19.02
CA PRO A 342 17.74 3.38 20.38
C PRO A 342 16.57 4.36 20.50
N ASP A 343 16.50 5.36 19.64
CA ASP A 343 15.46 6.38 19.58
C ASP A 343 14.23 5.97 18.75
N PHE A 344 14.24 4.77 18.18
CA PHE A 344 13.10 4.15 17.49
C PHE A 344 12.68 2.84 18.17
N LYS A 345 12.55 2.85 19.50
CA LYS A 345 12.02 1.72 20.29
C LYS A 345 10.58 1.96 20.69
N LEU A 346 9.78 0.90 20.80
CA LEU A 346 8.40 0.98 21.29
C LEU A 346 8.32 1.55 22.73
N ASP A 347 9.38 1.38 23.51
CA ASP A 347 9.55 1.89 24.87
C ASP A 347 10.68 2.94 24.96
N ALA A 348 10.99 3.63 23.87
CA ALA A 348 11.99 4.70 23.86
C ALA A 348 11.60 5.80 24.87
N GLY A 349 12.48 6.04 25.85
CA GLY A 349 12.38 7.16 26.78
C GLY A 349 13.15 8.36 26.26
N PHE A 350 12.55 9.55 26.36
CA PHE A 350 13.18 10.81 25.94
C PHE A 350 13.34 11.76 27.14
N PRO A 351 14.51 12.41 27.31
CA PRO A 351 14.72 13.39 28.39
C PRO A 351 13.83 14.64 28.26
N SER A 352 13.34 14.96 27.06
CA SER A 352 12.48 16.11 26.82
C SER A 352 11.49 15.91 25.65
N LEU A 353 10.42 16.71 25.64
CA LEU A 353 9.48 16.76 24.51
C LEU A 353 10.15 17.19 23.20
N ARG A 354 11.20 18.01 23.28
CA ARG A 354 11.95 18.47 22.10
C ARG A 354 12.71 17.31 21.46
N GLU A 355 13.37 16.49 22.26
CA GLU A 355 14.09 15.31 21.77
C GLU A 355 13.13 14.24 21.27
N ALA A 356 12.01 14.03 21.95
CA ALA A 356 10.95 13.14 21.48
C ALA A 356 10.41 13.58 20.10
N TYR A 357 10.16 14.88 19.93
CA TYR A 357 9.73 15.44 18.64
C TYR A 357 10.80 15.32 17.55
N ALA A 358 12.07 15.55 17.90
CA ALA A 358 13.18 15.39 16.96
C ALA A 358 13.32 13.94 16.48
N ALA A 359 13.26 12.96 17.39
CA ALA A 359 13.27 11.53 17.06
C ALA A 359 12.07 11.13 16.19
N MET A 360 10.86 11.55 16.58
CA MET A 360 9.64 11.30 15.77
C MET A 360 9.80 11.85 14.35
N ARG A 361 10.35 13.06 14.18
CA ARG A 361 10.61 13.66 12.87
C ARG A 361 11.70 12.94 12.08
N ALA A 362 12.75 12.45 12.75
CA ALA A 362 13.83 11.70 12.12
C ALA A 362 13.37 10.35 11.56
N HIS A 363 12.34 9.75 12.16
CA HIS A 363 11.77 8.46 11.76
C HIS A 363 10.37 8.56 11.15
N GLN A 364 9.98 9.75 10.66
CA GLN A 364 8.63 10.05 10.17
C GLN A 364 8.17 9.04 9.11
N ASP A 365 9.01 8.73 8.13
CA ASP A 365 8.69 7.81 7.03
C ASP A 365 8.32 6.41 7.55
N ILE A 366 9.00 5.96 8.62
CA ILE A 366 8.78 4.64 9.22
C ILE A 366 7.53 4.65 10.11
N HIS A 367 7.25 5.76 10.81
CA HIS A 367 5.99 5.94 11.52
C HIS A 367 4.78 5.97 10.57
N ASP A 368 4.91 6.64 9.42
CA ASP A 368 3.86 6.69 8.41
C ASP A 368 3.65 5.33 7.73
N LEU A 369 4.73 4.58 7.48
CA LEU A 369 4.64 3.18 7.06
C LEU A 369 3.90 2.30 8.07
N ALA A 370 4.25 2.40 9.36
CA ALA A 370 3.58 1.66 10.44
C ALA A 370 2.09 2.03 10.57
N ARG A 371 1.74 3.31 10.36
CA ARG A 371 0.34 3.77 10.31
C ARG A 371 -0.39 3.17 9.11
N SER A 372 0.19 3.27 7.91
CA SER A 372 -0.39 2.73 6.68
C SER A 372 -0.62 1.22 6.73
N LEU A 373 0.29 0.46 7.34
CA LEU A 373 0.14 -0.99 7.52
C LEU A 373 -1.09 -1.37 8.36
N ARG A 374 -1.50 -0.49 9.29
CA ARG A 374 -2.72 -0.65 10.09
C ARG A 374 -3.95 -0.22 9.30
N ASP A 375 -3.90 1.00 8.79
CA ASP A 375 -5.07 1.71 8.25
C ASP A 375 -5.45 1.22 6.85
N HIS A 376 -4.50 0.71 6.07
CA HIS A 376 -4.70 0.22 4.70
C HIS A 376 -4.51 -1.29 4.59
N SER A 377 -4.95 -2.03 5.61
CA SER A 377 -4.91 -3.50 5.65
C SER A 377 -6.16 -4.17 5.06
N GLU A 378 -7.24 -3.41 4.87
CA GLU A 378 -8.49 -3.87 4.26
C GLU A 378 -8.43 -3.76 2.73
N VAL A 379 -9.21 -4.61 2.05
CA VAL A 379 -9.32 -4.59 0.58
C VAL A 379 -10.56 -3.76 0.21
N PRO A 380 -10.40 -2.63 -0.52
CA PRO A 380 -11.52 -1.81 -0.97
C PRO A 380 -12.59 -2.62 -1.70
N SER A 381 -13.87 -2.35 -1.47
CA SER A 381 -14.97 -2.95 -2.26
C SER A 381 -15.50 -2.02 -3.35
N THR A 382 -15.24 -0.72 -3.22
CA THR A 382 -15.58 0.34 -4.19
C THR A 382 -14.36 0.77 -5.01
N PHE A 383 -14.58 1.49 -6.10
CA PHE A 383 -13.50 1.90 -7.01
C PHE A 383 -12.97 3.31 -6.73
N ASP A 384 -13.79 4.19 -6.19
CA ASP A 384 -13.56 5.63 -6.14
C ASP A 384 -13.37 6.19 -4.72
N GLY A 385 -13.32 5.32 -3.71
CA GLY A 385 -13.24 5.73 -2.31
C GLY A 385 -14.60 5.77 -1.61
N GLU A 386 -15.72 5.66 -2.33
CA GLU A 386 -17.04 5.76 -1.69
C GLU A 386 -17.22 4.70 -0.59
N ALA A 387 -17.89 5.10 0.50
CA ALA A 387 -18.21 4.19 1.59
C ALA A 387 -19.15 3.09 1.06
N PRO A 388 -18.86 1.79 1.32
CA PRO A 388 -19.64 0.70 0.75
C PRO A 388 -21.14 0.78 1.08
N GLU A 389 -21.48 1.29 2.27
CA GLU A 389 -22.86 1.45 2.73
C GLU A 389 -23.62 2.48 1.89
N LEU A 390 -22.92 3.49 1.35
CA LEU A 390 -23.51 4.50 0.47
C LEU A 390 -23.52 4.01 -0.99
N ALA A 391 -22.43 3.41 -1.44
CA ALA A 391 -22.26 2.96 -2.83
C ALA A 391 -23.21 1.80 -3.20
N PHE A 392 -23.54 0.93 -2.24
CA PHE A 392 -24.35 -0.28 -2.46
C PHE A 392 -25.69 -0.26 -1.72
N SER A 393 -26.05 0.84 -1.07
CA SER A 393 -27.34 1.00 -0.39
C SER A 393 -28.51 0.85 -1.37
N THR A 394 -29.43 -0.05 -1.06
CA THR A 394 -30.72 -0.20 -1.77
C THR A 394 -31.90 0.43 -1.02
N ASN A 395 -31.67 0.99 0.18
CA ASN A 395 -32.75 1.51 1.03
C ASN A 395 -33.06 2.97 0.70
N GLU A 396 -34.29 3.22 0.25
CA GLU A 396 -34.94 4.52 0.40
C GLU A 396 -34.82 4.99 1.85
N ALA A 397 -34.44 6.25 2.06
CA ALA A 397 -34.16 6.85 3.37
C ALA A 397 -35.27 6.53 4.39
N ARG A 398 -35.02 5.56 5.29
CA ARG A 398 -35.90 5.28 6.42
C ARG A 398 -35.45 6.14 7.60
N LEU A 399 -36.40 6.90 8.14
CA LEU A 399 -36.20 7.72 9.32
C LEU A 399 -35.91 6.82 10.54
N THR A 400 -34.72 6.96 11.12
CA THR A 400 -34.39 6.36 12.43
C THR A 400 -34.75 7.37 13.52
N ILE A 401 -35.80 7.07 14.28
CA ILE A 401 -36.21 7.84 15.47
C ILE A 401 -35.99 6.98 16.71
N GLY A 402 -35.31 7.52 17.71
CA GLY A 402 -35.12 6.88 19.00
C GLY A 402 -36.40 6.94 19.84
N SER A 403 -36.68 5.87 20.57
CA SER A 403 -37.71 5.81 21.61
C SER A 403 -37.21 6.36 22.93
#